data_AF-A0A0M4H8C7-F1
#
_entry.id   AF-A0A0M4H8C7-F1
#
_cell.length_a   1.000
_cell.length_b   1.000
_cell.length_c   1.000
_cell.angle_alpha   90.00
_cell.angle_beta   90.00
_cell.angle_gamma   90.00
#
_symmetry.space_group_name_H-M   'P 1'
#
loop_
_entity.id
_entity.type
_entity.pdbx_description
1 polymer ?
#
loop_
_entity_poly.entity_id
_entity_poly.type
_entity_poly.pdbx_seq_one_letter_code
_entity_poly.pdbx_strand_id
1 'polypeptide(L)'
;MKAIFSKDNIPKRASRVFSNSFDYGLDFNKINFRERPELYRIGRGEQGVLLVEPYKSEILPYWKFADRDKAKISSEKIYSLFLDYLDKDDFIGADMARKFLQMGYTRARRYANHKGGKKYNGAVPLDKKGLSGAHGREQLLRANFEDQDPEKVAAAKIFKLKWDEAKLNQKYIQLKLKFKQFMKEIDIATNKKDSH
;
A
#
# COMPACT_ATOMS: atom_id res chain seq x y z
N MET A 1 28.59 14.83 -3.81
CA MET A 1 27.78 15.55 -4.82
C MET A 1 26.32 15.45 -4.40
N LYS A 2 25.64 16.56 -4.10
CA LYS A 2 24.19 16.55 -3.89
C LYS A 2 23.56 16.26 -5.25
N ALA A 3 22.93 15.11 -5.45
CA ALA A 3 22.12 14.87 -6.63
C ALA A 3 21.03 15.96 -6.67
N ILE A 4 21.10 16.83 -7.67
CA ILE A 4 20.14 17.91 -7.86
C ILE A 4 18.92 17.27 -8.51
N PHE A 5 17.87 17.02 -7.74
CA PHE A 5 16.62 16.47 -8.25
C PHE A 5 15.85 17.58 -8.96
N SER A 6 15.87 17.60 -10.30
CA SER A 6 15.05 18.55 -11.05
C SER A 6 13.57 18.17 -10.96
N LYS A 7 12.72 19.17 -10.69
CA LYS A 7 11.26 19.06 -10.81
C LYS A 7 10.82 18.99 -12.27
N ASP A 8 11.69 19.35 -13.20
CA ASP A 8 11.40 19.34 -14.62
C ASP A 8 11.22 17.88 -15.05
N ASN A 9 10.12 17.61 -15.77
CA ASN A 9 9.79 16.29 -16.31
C ASN A 9 9.35 15.22 -15.28
N ILE A 10 8.69 15.60 -14.17
CA ILE A 10 7.95 14.63 -13.33
C ILE A 10 6.64 14.27 -14.06
N PRO A 11 6.40 13.00 -14.44
CA PRO A 11 5.16 12.60 -15.07
C PRO A 11 3.96 12.84 -14.16
N LYS A 12 2.96 13.58 -14.65
CA LYS A 12 1.73 13.92 -13.93
C LYS A 12 0.50 13.47 -14.72
N ARG A 13 -0.60 13.24 -14.02
CA ARG A 13 -1.92 12.91 -14.57
C ARG A 13 -3.02 13.66 -13.81
N ALA A 14 -4.18 13.80 -14.43
CA ALA A 14 -5.37 14.27 -13.73
C ALA A 14 -5.76 13.26 -12.62
N SER A 15 -5.97 13.76 -11.40
CA SER A 15 -6.45 12.96 -10.27
C SER A 15 -7.72 13.58 -9.69
N ARG A 16 -8.71 12.73 -9.45
CA ARG A 16 -9.95 13.09 -8.73
C ARG A 16 -9.83 12.91 -7.21
N VAL A 17 -8.70 12.37 -6.75
CA VAL A 17 -8.42 12.09 -5.35
C VAL A 17 -7.36 13.08 -4.86
N PHE A 18 -7.70 13.83 -3.83
CA PHE A 18 -6.78 14.69 -3.10
C PHE A 18 -6.36 14.00 -1.80
N SER A 19 -5.06 14.05 -1.46
CA SER A 19 -4.56 13.55 -0.18
C SER A 19 -3.34 14.34 0.27
N ASN A 20 -3.35 14.75 1.54
CA ASN A 20 -2.23 15.45 2.16
C ASN A 20 -1.00 14.56 2.40
N SER A 21 -1.15 13.24 2.33
CA SER A 21 -0.07 12.28 2.63
C SER A 21 0.45 11.53 1.41
N PHE A 22 -0.23 11.60 0.27
CA PHE A 22 0.14 10.84 -0.92
C PHE A 22 -0.32 11.56 -2.20
N ASP A 23 0.62 11.90 -3.08
CA ASP A 23 0.34 12.62 -4.31
C ASP A 23 -0.23 11.67 -5.38
N TYR A 24 -1.56 11.65 -5.52
CA TYR A 24 -2.23 10.87 -6.56
C TYR A 24 -2.13 11.47 -7.97
N GLY A 25 -1.62 12.72 -8.09
CA GLY A 25 -1.40 13.43 -9.35
C GLY A 25 -0.17 12.96 -10.12
N LEU A 26 0.70 12.12 -9.53
CA LEU A 26 1.78 11.46 -10.27
C LEU A 26 1.22 10.47 -11.31
N ASP A 27 1.85 10.41 -12.48
CA ASP A 27 1.60 9.35 -13.46
C ASP A 27 2.44 8.11 -13.14
N PHE A 28 1.91 7.30 -12.23
CA PHE A 28 2.57 6.10 -11.71
C PHE A 28 2.95 5.08 -12.79
N ASN A 29 2.31 5.10 -13.96
CA ASN A 29 2.63 4.19 -15.06
C ASN A 29 3.93 4.58 -15.80
N LYS A 30 4.41 5.81 -15.60
CA LYS A 30 5.62 6.35 -16.25
C LYS A 30 6.76 6.57 -15.25
N ILE A 31 6.60 6.13 -14.00
CA ILE A 31 7.58 6.35 -12.93
C ILE A 31 8.04 5.00 -12.40
N ASN A 32 9.34 4.75 -12.49
CA ASN A 32 10.01 3.70 -11.74
C ASN A 32 10.43 4.26 -10.36
N PHE A 33 9.75 3.88 -9.29
CA PHE A 33 10.05 4.38 -7.93
C PHE A 33 11.29 3.74 -7.32
N ARG A 34 11.85 2.69 -7.91
CA ARG A 34 13.18 2.17 -7.54
C ARG A 34 14.27 3.13 -8.01
N GLU A 35 14.14 3.66 -9.22
CA GLU A 35 15.08 4.62 -9.81
C GLU A 35 14.84 6.05 -9.34
N ARG A 36 13.59 6.38 -9.00
CA ARG A 36 13.17 7.72 -8.54
C ARG A 36 12.57 7.69 -7.12
N PRO A 37 13.36 7.31 -6.10
CA PRO A 37 12.86 7.18 -4.73
C PRO A 37 12.38 8.52 -4.14
N GLU A 38 12.87 9.66 -4.62
CA GLU A 38 12.48 11.01 -4.20
C GLU A 38 11.01 11.36 -4.50
N LEU A 39 10.40 10.63 -5.44
CA LEU A 39 8.97 10.80 -5.78
C LEU A 39 8.05 9.99 -4.87
N TYR A 40 8.59 9.01 -4.13
CA TYR A 40 7.78 8.22 -3.20
C TYR A 40 7.43 9.03 -1.95
N ARG A 41 6.22 8.81 -1.42
CA ARG A 41 5.79 9.31 -0.11
C ARG A 41 5.16 8.16 0.66
N ILE A 42 5.51 8.05 1.95
CA ILE A 42 4.95 7.01 2.83
C ILE A 42 3.48 7.35 3.12
N GLY A 43 2.57 6.79 2.34
CA GLY A 43 1.13 6.97 2.53
C GLY A 43 0.58 6.30 3.79
N ARG A 44 -0.60 6.75 4.27
CA ARG A 44 -1.30 6.17 5.42
C ARG A 44 -1.89 4.81 5.08
N GLY A 45 -1.72 3.82 5.95
CA GLY A 45 -2.23 2.47 5.73
C GLY A 45 -1.77 1.89 4.38
N GLU A 46 -2.74 1.56 3.53
CA GLU A 46 -2.57 0.95 2.20
C GLU A 46 -2.47 1.95 1.03
N GLN A 47 -2.43 3.27 1.31
CA GLN A 47 -2.27 4.27 0.25
C GLN A 47 -1.04 3.96 -0.62
N GLY A 48 -1.24 3.98 -1.94
CA GLY A 48 -0.21 3.74 -2.96
C GLY A 48 0.07 2.27 -3.29
N VAL A 49 -0.43 1.30 -2.51
CA VAL A 49 -0.01 -0.12 -2.62
C VAL A 49 -0.25 -0.75 -3.99
N LEU A 50 -1.30 -0.31 -4.70
CA LEU A 50 -1.63 -0.78 -6.06
C LEU A 50 -1.20 0.20 -7.17
N LEU A 51 -0.29 1.13 -6.88
CA LEU A 51 0.14 2.17 -7.82
C LEU A 51 1.66 2.19 -8.03
N VAL A 52 2.45 1.95 -6.99
CA VAL A 52 3.90 2.16 -7.02
C VAL A 52 4.61 1.03 -7.79
N GLU A 53 5.15 1.35 -8.97
CA GLU A 53 5.95 0.46 -9.80
C GLU A 53 7.45 0.56 -9.49
N PRO A 54 8.24 -0.51 -9.68
CA PRO A 54 7.87 -1.83 -10.20
C PRO A 54 7.28 -2.78 -9.14
N TYR A 55 7.30 -2.37 -7.88
CA TYR A 55 6.97 -3.23 -6.74
C TYR A 55 5.55 -3.79 -6.78
N LYS A 56 4.56 -3.00 -7.26
CA LYS A 56 3.21 -3.51 -7.50
C LYS A 56 3.26 -4.73 -8.40
N SER A 57 3.91 -4.64 -9.56
CA SER A 57 4.00 -5.72 -10.53
C SER A 57 4.78 -6.94 -10.01
N GLU A 58 5.78 -6.72 -9.18
CA GLU A 58 6.58 -7.80 -8.56
C GLU A 58 5.79 -8.54 -7.47
N ILE A 59 4.93 -7.86 -6.70
CA ILE A 59 4.27 -8.42 -5.51
C ILE A 59 2.84 -8.91 -5.81
N LEU A 60 2.07 -8.17 -6.61
CA LEU A 60 0.65 -8.43 -6.86
C LEU A 60 0.34 -9.85 -7.38
N PRO A 61 1.14 -10.49 -8.26
CA PRO A 61 0.86 -11.83 -8.75
C PRO A 61 0.76 -12.90 -7.66
N TYR A 62 1.45 -12.67 -6.53
CA TYR A 62 1.46 -13.59 -5.39
C TYR A 62 0.35 -13.31 -4.37
N TRP A 63 -0.38 -12.20 -4.50
CA TRP A 63 -1.33 -11.74 -3.50
C TRP A 63 -2.69 -12.46 -3.61
N LYS A 64 -2.93 -13.45 -2.75
CA LYS A 64 -4.12 -14.32 -2.75
C LYS A 64 -4.62 -14.55 -1.33
N PHE A 65 -5.93 -14.49 -1.13
CA PHE A 65 -6.59 -14.68 0.18
C PHE A 65 -7.94 -15.40 0.06
N ALA A 66 -8.10 -16.22 -0.99
CA ALA A 66 -9.38 -16.89 -1.27
C ALA A 66 -9.74 -17.93 -0.19
N ASP A 67 -8.74 -18.59 0.37
CA ASP A 67 -8.85 -19.62 1.40
C ASP A 67 -7.59 -19.60 2.28
N ARG A 68 -7.56 -20.41 3.33
CA ARG A 68 -6.44 -20.53 4.28
C ARG A 68 -5.13 -20.87 3.60
N ASP A 69 -5.12 -21.85 2.70
CA ASP A 69 -3.89 -22.35 2.07
C ASP A 69 -3.28 -21.32 1.12
N LYS A 70 -4.11 -20.69 0.28
CA LYS A 70 -3.66 -19.59 -0.58
C LYS A 70 -3.17 -18.42 0.23
N ALA A 71 -3.82 -18.10 1.36
CA ALA A 71 -3.37 -17.03 2.24
C ALA A 71 -2.00 -17.34 2.87
N LYS A 72 -1.77 -18.60 3.28
CA LYS A 72 -0.48 -19.05 3.80
C LYS A 72 0.62 -18.84 2.76
N ILE A 73 0.49 -19.48 1.58
CA ILE A 73 1.45 -19.38 0.47
C ILE A 73 1.69 -17.91 0.08
N SER A 74 0.61 -17.14 -0.04
CA SER A 74 0.68 -15.73 -0.41
C SER A 74 1.45 -14.90 0.62
N SER A 75 1.10 -15.01 1.90
CA SER A 75 1.72 -14.24 2.97
C SER A 75 3.21 -14.57 3.12
N GLU A 76 3.58 -15.85 3.03
CA GLU A 76 4.95 -16.33 3.11
C GLU A 76 5.77 -15.81 1.92
N LYS A 77 5.22 -15.88 0.69
CA LYS A 77 5.93 -15.38 -0.49
C LYS A 77 6.13 -13.86 -0.45
N ILE A 78 5.13 -13.11 -0.03
CA ILE A 78 5.24 -11.64 0.10
C ILE A 78 6.21 -11.28 1.22
N TYR A 79 6.23 -12.04 2.33
CA TYR A 79 7.20 -11.84 3.40
C TYR A 79 8.63 -12.16 2.95
N SER A 80 8.83 -13.19 2.12
CA SER A 80 10.13 -13.45 1.48
C SER A 80 10.57 -12.26 0.62
N LEU A 81 9.70 -11.72 -0.24
CA LEU A 81 10.02 -10.52 -1.03
C LEU A 81 10.36 -9.33 -0.13
N PHE A 82 9.64 -9.15 0.99
CA PHE A 82 9.95 -8.13 1.99
C PHE A 82 11.39 -8.26 2.50
N LEU A 83 11.82 -9.46 2.89
CA LEU A 83 13.20 -9.72 3.31
C LEU A 83 14.19 -9.47 2.17
N ASP A 84 13.89 -9.91 0.96
CA ASP A 84 14.74 -9.71 -0.22
C ASP A 84 14.97 -8.22 -0.54
N TYR A 85 13.96 -7.36 -0.33
CA TYR A 85 14.11 -5.92 -0.45
C TYR A 85 14.93 -5.33 0.68
N LEU A 86 14.71 -5.79 1.93
CA LEU A 86 15.52 -5.36 3.06
C LEU A 86 17.00 -5.69 2.85
N ASP A 87 17.33 -6.87 2.32
CA ASP A 87 18.71 -7.27 2.06
C ASP A 87 19.40 -6.38 1.03
N LYS A 88 18.63 -5.79 0.11
CA LYS A 88 19.11 -4.81 -0.88
C LYS A 88 19.04 -3.36 -0.40
N ASP A 89 18.69 -3.14 0.87
CA ASP A 89 18.40 -1.82 1.46
C ASP A 89 17.33 -1.02 0.69
N ASP A 90 16.44 -1.73 -0.01
CA ASP A 90 15.33 -1.17 -0.78
C ASP A 90 14.12 -0.93 0.13
N PHE A 91 14.10 0.26 0.74
CA PHE A 91 13.01 0.63 1.63
C PHE A 91 11.63 0.65 0.94
N ILE A 92 11.55 1.10 -0.32
CA ILE A 92 10.25 1.29 -1.00
C ILE A 92 9.65 -0.08 -1.32
N GLY A 93 10.46 -1.01 -1.83
CA GLY A 93 10.03 -2.40 -2.02
C GLY A 93 9.59 -3.05 -0.72
N ALA A 94 10.35 -2.88 0.35
CA ALA A 94 9.98 -3.40 1.67
C ALA A 94 8.67 -2.79 2.19
N ASP A 95 8.47 -1.48 2.07
CA ASP A 95 7.21 -0.85 2.50
C ASP A 95 6.02 -1.28 1.64
N MET A 96 6.21 -1.50 0.33
CA MET A 96 5.17 -2.05 -0.54
C MET A 96 4.79 -3.48 -0.11
N ALA A 97 5.76 -4.37 0.08
CA ALA A 97 5.49 -5.74 0.53
C ALA A 97 4.75 -5.76 1.89
N ARG A 98 5.18 -4.93 2.84
CA ARG A 98 4.48 -4.75 4.13
C ARG A 98 3.05 -4.23 3.95
N LYS A 99 2.80 -3.30 3.01
CA LYS A 99 1.44 -2.80 2.70
C LYS A 99 0.58 -3.87 2.02
N PHE A 100 1.15 -4.74 1.19
CA PHE A 100 0.42 -5.89 0.61
C PHE A 100 0.01 -6.90 1.68
N LEU A 101 0.86 -7.17 2.69
CA LEU A 101 0.50 -7.98 3.85
C LEU A 101 -0.66 -7.35 4.63
N GLN A 102 -0.58 -6.04 4.89
CA GLN A 102 -1.67 -5.29 5.52
C GLN A 102 -2.97 -5.39 4.71
N MET A 103 -2.90 -5.19 3.39
CA MET A 103 -4.06 -5.30 2.50
C MET A 103 -4.64 -6.72 2.51
N GLY A 104 -3.80 -7.77 2.60
CA GLY A 104 -4.25 -9.15 2.78
C GLY A 104 -5.11 -9.32 4.04
N TYR A 105 -4.64 -8.80 5.16
CA TYR A 105 -5.36 -8.81 6.43
C TYR A 105 -6.70 -8.04 6.34
N THR A 106 -6.68 -6.80 5.87
CA THR A 106 -7.88 -5.95 5.85
C THR A 106 -8.93 -6.46 4.86
N ARG A 107 -8.52 -6.95 3.68
CA ARG A 107 -9.45 -7.56 2.72
C ARG A 107 -10.02 -8.86 3.27
N ALA A 108 -9.21 -9.75 3.82
CA ALA A 108 -9.72 -10.99 4.41
C ALA A 108 -10.72 -10.71 5.54
N ARG A 109 -10.43 -9.78 6.47
CA ARG A 109 -11.39 -9.37 7.51
C ARG A 109 -12.68 -8.78 6.94
N ARG A 110 -12.60 -8.00 5.86
CA ARG A 110 -13.80 -7.46 5.20
C ARG A 110 -14.68 -8.59 4.66
N TYR A 111 -14.09 -9.60 4.04
CA TYR A 111 -14.84 -10.74 3.50
C TYR A 111 -15.39 -11.67 4.59
N ALA A 112 -14.69 -11.80 5.72
CA ALA A 112 -15.22 -12.49 6.89
C ALA A 112 -16.47 -11.78 7.45
N ASN A 113 -16.45 -10.45 7.53
CA ASN A 113 -17.54 -9.66 8.11
C ASN A 113 -18.71 -9.38 7.16
N HIS A 114 -18.49 -9.46 5.85
CA HIS A 114 -19.49 -9.12 4.85
C HIS A 114 -19.45 -10.14 3.72
N LYS A 115 -20.52 -10.92 3.54
CA LYS A 115 -20.66 -11.90 2.47
C LYS A 115 -20.39 -11.25 1.10
N GLY A 116 -19.49 -11.85 0.31
CA GLY A 116 -19.04 -11.31 -0.97
C GLY A 116 -18.20 -10.02 -0.88
N GLY A 117 -17.82 -9.57 0.32
CA GLY A 117 -17.04 -8.36 0.57
C GLY A 117 -17.79 -7.04 0.36
N LYS A 118 -19.12 -7.09 0.16
CA LYS A 118 -19.97 -5.89 -0.04
C LYS A 118 -20.20 -5.21 1.31
N LYS A 119 -19.54 -4.08 1.53
CA LYS A 119 -19.63 -3.31 2.79
C LYS A 119 -20.82 -2.34 2.84
N TYR A 120 -21.28 -1.87 1.68
CA TYR A 120 -22.31 -0.84 1.57
C TYR A 120 -23.51 -1.34 0.79
N ASN A 121 -24.70 -0.90 1.16
CA ASN A 121 -25.93 -1.22 0.45
C ASN A 121 -25.99 -0.51 -0.92
N GLY A 122 -26.56 -1.15 -1.93
CA GLY A 122 -26.67 -0.57 -3.29
C GLY A 122 -25.37 -0.47 -4.11
N ALA A 123 -25.50 -0.02 -5.36
CA ALA A 123 -24.41 0.18 -6.30
C ALA A 123 -23.64 1.48 -6.01
N VAL A 124 -22.35 1.54 -6.38
CA VAL A 124 -21.59 2.80 -6.31
C VAL A 124 -22.19 3.78 -7.33
N PRO A 125 -22.50 5.04 -6.94
CA PRO A 125 -22.94 6.06 -7.90
C PRO A 125 -21.99 6.19 -9.09
N LEU A 126 -22.53 6.44 -10.29
CA LEU A 126 -21.76 6.47 -11.54
C LEU A 126 -20.61 7.47 -11.47
N ASP A 127 -20.87 8.67 -10.94
CA ASP A 127 -19.86 9.71 -10.78
C ASP A 127 -18.77 9.32 -9.76
N LYS A 128 -19.03 8.37 -8.85
CA LYS A 128 -18.07 7.89 -7.85
C LYS A 128 -17.39 6.57 -8.21
N LYS A 129 -17.65 6.01 -9.39
CA LYS A 129 -17.04 4.75 -9.83
C LYS A 129 -15.50 4.86 -9.80
N GLY A 130 -14.83 3.85 -9.22
CA GLY A 130 -13.38 3.83 -9.03
C GLY A 130 -12.87 4.58 -7.79
N LEU A 131 -13.75 5.28 -7.05
CA LEU A 131 -13.38 5.95 -5.80
C LEU A 131 -13.73 5.06 -4.59
N SER A 132 -12.82 4.99 -3.63
CA SER A 132 -13.09 4.29 -2.37
C SER A 132 -14.03 5.12 -1.48
N GLY A 133 -14.94 4.46 -0.76
CA GLY A 133 -15.81 5.11 0.23
C GLY A 133 -17.28 4.68 0.20
N ALA A 134 -18.04 5.22 1.14
CA ALA A 134 -19.48 5.00 1.27
C ALA A 134 -20.27 5.69 0.15
N HIS A 135 -19.90 6.94 -0.20
CA HIS A 135 -20.58 7.74 -1.23
C HIS A 135 -22.09 7.86 -0.99
N GLY A 136 -22.48 8.17 0.25
CA GLY A 136 -23.89 8.30 0.66
C GLY A 136 -24.61 6.97 0.89
N ARG A 137 -23.95 5.82 0.66
CA ARG A 137 -24.55 4.50 0.87
C ARG A 137 -24.47 4.07 2.33
N GLU A 138 -25.55 3.49 2.80
CA GLU A 138 -25.63 2.87 4.12
C GLU A 138 -24.63 1.72 4.25
N GLN A 139 -23.97 1.64 5.41
CA GLN A 139 -23.07 0.53 5.71
C GLN A 139 -23.87 -0.69 6.19
N LEU A 140 -23.62 -1.85 5.58
CA LEU A 140 -24.23 -3.10 6.02
C LEU A 140 -23.70 -3.52 7.38
N LEU A 141 -24.57 -4.16 8.16
CA LEU A 141 -24.19 -4.80 9.41
C LEU A 141 -23.09 -5.84 9.15
N ARG A 142 -22.19 -5.96 10.12
CA ARG A 142 -21.17 -7.01 10.10
C ARG A 142 -21.80 -8.31 10.54
N ALA A 143 -21.33 -9.42 9.96
CA ALA A 143 -21.67 -10.75 10.45
C ALA A 143 -21.33 -10.89 11.94
N ASN A 144 -22.20 -11.58 12.69
CA ASN A 144 -21.89 -12.03 14.04
C ASN A 144 -20.68 -12.97 14.00
N PHE A 145 -20.03 -13.19 15.14
CA PHE A 145 -18.83 -14.01 15.20
C PHE A 145 -19.05 -15.42 14.64
N GLU A 146 -20.19 -16.04 14.96
CA GLU A 146 -20.59 -17.39 14.53
C GLU A 146 -20.88 -17.48 13.02
N ASP A 147 -21.27 -16.36 12.41
CA ASP A 147 -21.62 -16.27 10.98
C ASP A 147 -20.44 -15.85 10.08
N GLN A 148 -19.26 -15.60 10.65
CA GLN A 148 -18.08 -15.22 9.88
C GLN A 148 -17.57 -16.40 9.05
N ASP A 149 -17.21 -16.13 7.79
CA ASP A 149 -16.55 -17.11 6.93
C ASP A 149 -15.22 -17.58 7.58
N PRO A 150 -15.12 -18.86 8.00
CA PRO A 150 -13.96 -19.35 8.75
C PRO A 150 -12.67 -19.32 7.92
N GLU A 151 -12.76 -19.51 6.60
CA GLU A 151 -11.61 -19.44 5.70
C GLU A 151 -11.06 -18.01 5.64
N LYS A 152 -11.95 -17.01 5.64
CA LYS A 152 -11.55 -15.59 5.66
C LYS A 152 -11.02 -15.17 7.01
N VAL A 153 -11.56 -15.71 8.10
CA VAL A 153 -11.02 -15.49 9.45
C VAL A 153 -9.61 -16.05 9.53
N ALA A 154 -9.37 -17.27 9.04
CA ALA A 154 -8.05 -17.90 9.01
C ALA A 154 -7.07 -17.12 8.12
N ALA A 155 -7.47 -16.76 6.90
CA ALA A 155 -6.65 -15.95 6.00
C ALA A 155 -6.26 -14.61 6.62
N ALA A 156 -7.19 -13.93 7.30
CA ALA A 156 -6.90 -12.68 8.00
C ALA A 156 -5.85 -12.86 9.10
N LYS A 157 -5.97 -13.92 9.92
CA LYS A 157 -5.00 -14.21 10.98
C LYS A 157 -3.59 -14.44 10.40
N ILE A 158 -3.49 -15.22 9.32
CA ILE A 158 -2.23 -15.50 8.64
C ILE A 158 -1.54 -14.22 8.15
N PHE A 159 -2.27 -13.36 7.41
CA PHE A 159 -1.71 -12.09 6.95
C PHE A 159 -1.36 -11.15 8.10
N LYS A 160 -2.13 -11.16 9.19
CA LYS A 160 -1.88 -10.30 10.35
C LYS A 160 -0.54 -10.63 11.01
N LEU A 161 -0.24 -11.92 11.19
CA LEU A 161 1.04 -12.38 11.76
C LEU A 161 2.21 -11.86 10.92
N LYS A 162 2.21 -12.10 9.60
CA LYS A 162 3.27 -11.62 8.71
C LYS A 162 3.35 -10.10 8.62
N TRP A 163 2.21 -9.41 8.65
CA TRP A 163 2.20 -7.95 8.69
C TRP A 163 2.84 -7.41 9.98
N ASP A 164 2.54 -8.02 11.13
CA ASP A 164 3.14 -7.64 12.40
C ASP A 164 4.65 -7.91 12.43
N GLU A 165 5.08 -9.09 11.98
CA GLU A 165 6.50 -9.42 11.81
C GLU A 165 7.22 -8.37 10.95
N ALA A 166 6.66 -8.01 9.79
CA ALA A 166 7.24 -7.01 8.90
C ALA A 166 7.26 -5.60 9.50
N LYS A 167 6.22 -5.24 10.26
CA LYS A 167 6.11 -3.92 10.91
C LYS A 167 7.11 -3.77 12.07
N LEU A 168 7.39 -4.86 12.78
CA LEU A 168 8.29 -4.91 13.94
C LEU A 168 9.75 -5.23 13.56
N ASN A 169 10.03 -5.58 12.31
CA ASN A 169 11.38 -5.86 11.84
C ASN A 169 12.30 -4.64 12.03
N GLN A 170 13.43 -4.85 12.72
CA GLN A 170 14.35 -3.77 13.09
C GLN A 170 15.01 -3.10 11.88
N LYS A 171 15.41 -3.86 10.87
CA LYS A 171 16.02 -3.32 9.65
C LYS A 171 15.02 -2.45 8.88
N TYR A 172 13.77 -2.89 8.77
CA TYR A 172 12.70 -2.06 8.18
C TYR A 172 12.49 -0.75 8.94
N ILE A 173 12.45 -0.78 10.28
CA ILE A 173 12.30 0.43 11.10
C ILE A 173 13.47 1.39 10.85
N GLN A 174 14.70 0.89 10.81
CA GLN A 174 15.89 1.68 10.53
C GLN A 174 15.86 2.30 9.12
N LEU A 175 15.57 1.51 8.07
CA LEU A 175 15.46 2.00 6.70
C LEU A 175 14.34 3.03 6.55
N LYS A 176 13.22 2.85 7.24
CA LYS A 176 12.13 3.83 7.28
C LYS A 176 12.57 5.17 7.87
N LEU A 177 13.36 5.15 8.93
CA LEU A 177 13.89 6.37 9.54
C LEU A 177 14.88 7.06 8.60
N LYS A 178 15.79 6.30 7.99
CA LYS A 178 16.73 6.81 6.96
C LYS A 178 15.97 7.45 5.79
N PHE A 179 14.95 6.77 5.28
CA PHE A 179 14.14 7.29 4.17
C PHE A 179 13.38 8.56 4.56
N LYS A 180 12.81 8.63 5.77
CA LYS A 180 12.18 9.86 6.27
C LYS A 180 13.17 11.03 6.34
N GLN A 181 14.41 10.78 6.75
CA GLN A 181 15.45 11.80 6.80
C GLN A 181 15.85 12.26 5.40
N PHE A 182 16.07 11.31 4.48
CA PHE A 182 16.29 11.58 3.06
C PHE A 182 15.18 12.48 2.49
N MET A 183 13.91 12.17 2.75
CA MET A 183 12.80 12.97 2.24
C MET A 183 12.76 14.40 2.80
N LYS A 184 13.10 14.60 4.09
CA LYS A 184 13.19 15.95 4.67
C LYS A 184 14.26 16.78 3.97
N GLU A 185 15.41 16.20 3.65
CA GLU A 185 16.50 16.88 2.96
C GLU A 185 16.10 17.29 1.54
N ILE A 186 15.36 16.43 0.84
CA ILE A 186 14.76 16.74 -0.47
C ILE A 186 13.78 17.90 -0.37
N ASP A 187 12.85 17.88 0.59
CA ASP A 187 11.85 18.92 0.76
C ASP A 187 12.51 20.28 1.09
N ILE A 188 13.55 20.29 1.93
CA ILE A 188 14.35 21.50 2.23
C ILE A 188 15.06 22.05 0.98
N ALA A 189 15.73 21.17 0.22
CA ALA A 189 16.45 21.57 -0.97
C ALA A 189 15.51 22.15 -2.04
N THR A 190 14.31 21.59 -2.14
CA THR A 190 13.27 22.01 -3.07
C THR A 190 12.71 23.39 -2.71
N ASN A 191 12.37 23.61 -1.43
CA ASN A 191 11.79 24.88 -0.98
C ASN A 191 12.78 26.07 -1.06
N LYS A 192 14.09 25.82 -0.99
CA LYS A 192 15.11 26.85 -1.21
C LYS A 192 15.23 27.31 -2.66
N LYS A 193 14.85 26.46 -3.63
CA LYS A 193 14.88 26.79 -5.06
C LYS A 193 13.68 27.64 -5.47
N ASP A 194 12.51 27.43 -4.85
CA ASP A 194 11.29 28.17 -5.17
C ASP A 194 11.26 29.60 -4.55
N SER A 195 12.26 29.95 -3.72
CA SER A 195 12.37 31.24 -3.04
C SER A 195 13.46 32.17 -3.60
N HIS A 196 14.10 31.79 -4.71
CA HIS A 196 15.07 32.57 -5.48
C HIS A 196 14.62 32.64 -6.94
#